data_AF-A0A1Y3N1Z6-F1
#
_entry.id   AF-A0A1Y3N1Z6-F1
#
_cell.length_a   1.000
_cell.length_b   1.000
_cell.length_c   1.000
_cell.angle_alpha   90.00
_cell.angle_beta   90.00
_cell.angle_gamma   90.00
#
_symmetry.space_group_name_H-M   'P 1'
#
loop_
_entity.id
_entity.type
_entity.pdbx_description
1 polymer ?
#
loop_
_entity_poly.entity_id
_entity_poly.type
_entity_poly.pdbx_seq_one_letter_code
_entity_poly.pdbx_strand_id
1 'polypeptide(L)'
;MIDNGLFINETKGKDFSLGIGNLVLDNKLVGIATDCTAEHISTKVEPTSKYNIPTKVKYRMKGYMIEDGKPFTASVVLKPECQIEVHDFLGTLPFAIRFIIKAFAKPFSFQWYDPGEVKVIIGEEEKETKTIKVKKIQNQK
;
A
#
# COMPACT_ATOMS: atom_id res chain seq x y z
N MET A 1 -12.99 12.16 -2.81
CA MET A 1 -13.35 10.85 -3.39
C MET A 1 -12.19 10.36 -4.21
N ILE A 2 -11.93 9.05 -4.23
CA ILE A 2 -10.82 8.46 -4.96
C ILE A 2 -11.41 7.92 -6.26
N ASP A 3 -11.17 8.64 -7.36
CA ASP A 3 -11.81 8.32 -8.64
C ASP A 3 -11.37 6.95 -9.17
N ASN A 4 -10.07 6.65 -9.08
CA ASN A 4 -9.49 5.37 -9.45
C ASN A 4 -8.25 5.15 -8.56
N GLY A 5 -8.00 3.92 -8.12
CA GLY A 5 -6.87 3.70 -7.22
C GLY A 5 -6.57 2.25 -6.89
N LEU A 6 -5.36 2.07 -6.37
CA LEU A 6 -4.86 0.82 -5.83
C LEU A 6 -4.58 1.02 -4.34
N PHE A 7 -5.24 0.24 -3.50
CA PHE A 7 -4.94 0.23 -2.06
C PHE A 7 -4.25 -1.08 -1.76
N ILE A 8 -3.07 -1.00 -1.16
CA ILE A 8 -2.34 -2.17 -0.69
C ILE A 8 -2.01 -1.95 0.77
N ASN A 9 -2.46 -2.89 1.60
CA ASN A 9 -1.96 -3.04 2.95
C ASN A 9 -1.05 -4.27 2.97
N GLU A 10 0.22 -4.07 3.29
CA GLU A 10 1.17 -5.16 3.50
C GLU A 10 1.63 -5.13 4.94
N THR A 11 1.45 -6.25 5.63
CA THR A 11 2.02 -6.50 6.95
C THR A 11 3.13 -7.54 6.81
N LYS A 12 4.36 -7.15 7.15
CA LYS A 12 5.51 -8.04 7.18
C LYS A 12 5.96 -8.29 8.61
N GLY A 13 5.96 -9.57 8.99
CA GLY A 13 6.67 -10.08 10.15
C GLY A 13 8.03 -10.67 9.75
N LYS A 14 8.72 -11.27 10.73
CA LYS A 14 10.00 -11.96 10.49
C LYS A 14 9.85 -13.15 9.52
N ASP A 15 8.75 -13.89 9.65
CA ASP A 15 8.51 -15.16 8.95
C ASP A 15 7.19 -15.18 8.16
N PHE A 16 6.50 -14.04 8.03
CA PHE A 16 5.25 -13.94 7.28
C PHE A 16 5.10 -12.60 6.56
N SER A 17 4.41 -12.62 5.42
CA SER A 17 3.97 -11.44 4.69
C SER A 17 2.51 -11.63 4.32
N LEU A 18 1.64 -10.76 4.82
CA LEU A 18 0.23 -10.73 4.47
C LEU A 18 -0.05 -9.46 3.69
N GLY A 19 -0.56 -9.60 2.48
CA GLY A 19 -0.90 -8.50 1.60
C GLY A 19 -2.37 -8.54 1.22
N ILE A 20 -3.11 -7.48 1.53
CA ILE A 20 -4.50 -7.30 1.07
C ILE A 20 -4.52 -6.10 0.12
N GLY A 21 -5.16 -6.30 -1.03
CA GLY A 21 -5.21 -5.35 -2.12
C GLY A 21 -6.64 -5.07 -2.55
N ASN A 22 -6.96 -3.81 -2.81
CA ASN A 22 -8.23 -3.40 -3.38
C ASN A 22 -7.99 -2.61 -4.67
N LEU A 23 -8.77 -2.95 -5.70
CA LEU A 23 -8.84 -2.20 -6.95
C LEU A 23 -10.12 -1.38 -6.97
N VAL A 24 -9.97 -0.05 -7.05
CA VAL A 24 -11.08 0.88 -7.19
C VAL A 24 -11.05 1.47 -8.60
N LEU A 25 -12.13 1.29 -9.34
CA LEU A 25 -12.34 1.89 -10.66
C LEU A 25 -13.65 2.69 -10.66
N ASP A 26 -13.63 3.88 -11.23
CA ASP A 26 -14.79 4.78 -11.36
C ASP A 26 -15.54 4.97 -10.01
N ASN A 27 -14.76 5.21 -8.95
CA ASN A 27 -15.22 5.38 -7.57
C ASN A 27 -16.00 4.17 -7.01
N LYS A 28 -15.80 2.98 -7.58
CA LYS A 28 -16.36 1.71 -7.11
C LYS A 28 -15.25 0.72 -6.78
N LEU A 29 -15.42 -0.02 -5.69
CA LEU A 29 -14.60 -1.20 -5.41
C LEU A 29 -14.99 -2.30 -6.39
N VAL A 30 -14.05 -2.69 -7.25
CA VAL A 30 -14.32 -3.65 -8.35
C VAL A 30 -13.50 -4.94 -8.25
N GLY A 31 -12.43 -4.95 -7.45
CA GLY A 31 -11.57 -6.12 -7.30
C GLY A 31 -10.92 -6.21 -5.93
N ILE A 32 -10.74 -7.44 -5.47
CA ILE A 32 -10.07 -7.78 -4.21
C ILE A 32 -8.92 -8.75 -4.45
N ALA A 33 -7.82 -8.59 -3.73
CA ALA A 33 -6.62 -9.39 -3.86
C ALA A 33 -6.05 -9.78 -2.49
N THR A 34 -5.61 -11.04 -2.38
CA THR A 34 -4.90 -11.56 -1.20
C THR A 34 -3.47 -11.99 -1.54
N ASP A 35 -3.13 -12.10 -2.82
CA ASP A 35 -1.76 -12.24 -3.30
C ASP A 35 -1.24 -10.86 -3.66
N CYS A 36 -0.74 -10.13 -2.65
CA CYS A 36 -0.13 -8.82 -2.84
C CYS A 36 1.31 -8.82 -2.35
N THR A 37 2.17 -8.15 -3.10
CA THR A 37 3.57 -7.96 -2.73
C THR A 37 3.95 -6.49 -2.83
N ALA A 38 4.67 -5.98 -1.84
CA ALA A 38 5.38 -4.71 -1.93
C ALA A 38 6.90 -4.97 -1.83
N GLU A 39 7.60 -4.78 -2.94
CA GLU A 39 9.04 -4.94 -3.01
C GLU A 39 9.72 -3.58 -2.82
N HIS A 40 10.43 -3.40 -1.69
CA HIS A 40 11.19 -2.19 -1.41
C HIS A 40 12.47 -2.19 -2.27
N ILE A 41 12.45 -1.47 -3.39
CA ILE A 41 13.60 -1.37 -4.31
C ILE A 41 14.72 -0.54 -3.66
N SER A 42 14.36 0.54 -2.98
CA SER A 42 15.30 1.37 -2.23
C SER A 42 14.64 1.92 -0.97
N THR A 43 15.44 2.15 0.07
CA THR A 43 14.96 2.64 1.37
C THR A 43 15.85 3.77 1.90
N LYS A 44 15.35 4.48 2.92
CA LYS A 44 16.13 5.41 3.75
C LYS A 44 15.75 5.22 5.22
N VAL A 45 16.68 5.52 6.13
CA VAL A 45 16.41 5.49 7.57
C VAL A 45 15.59 6.72 7.96
N GLU A 46 14.40 6.52 8.53
CA GLU A 46 13.57 7.60 9.07
C GLU A 46 14.13 8.08 10.41
N PRO A 47 14.37 9.40 10.60
CA PRO A 47 15.09 9.92 11.76
C PRO A 47 14.48 9.59 13.13
N THR A 48 13.16 9.47 13.24
CA THR A 48 12.43 9.37 14.52
C THR A 48 12.32 7.91 14.98
N SER A 49 11.70 7.09 14.15
CA SER A 49 11.41 5.68 14.36
C SER A 49 12.64 4.78 14.11
N LYS A 50 13.63 5.28 13.37
CA LYS A 50 14.81 4.53 12.87
C LYS A 50 14.45 3.37 11.95
N TYR A 51 13.28 3.39 11.31
CA TYR A 51 12.89 2.40 10.30
C TYR A 51 13.49 2.68 8.93
N ASN A 52 13.73 1.62 8.17
CA ASN A 52 13.94 1.73 6.73
C ASN A 52 12.58 1.94 6.06
N ILE A 53 12.27 3.20 5.73
CA ILE A 53 11.09 3.53 4.94
C ILE A 53 11.43 3.48 3.46
N PRO A 54 10.49 3.08 2.58
CA PRO A 54 10.77 2.99 1.17
C PRO A 54 10.96 4.36 0.52
N THR A 55 11.90 4.45 -0.41
CA THR A 55 12.07 5.57 -1.35
C THR A 55 11.68 5.17 -2.78
N LYS A 56 11.58 3.87 -3.04
CA LYS A 56 11.01 3.31 -4.27
C LYS A 56 10.43 1.94 -3.96
N VAL A 57 9.18 1.70 -4.38
CA VAL A 57 8.47 0.43 -4.15
C VAL A 57 7.90 -0.08 -5.46
N LYS A 58 7.99 -1.38 -5.68
CA LYS A 58 7.21 -2.08 -6.70
C LYS A 58 6.11 -2.86 -6.03
N TYR A 59 4.88 -2.48 -6.35
CA TYR A 59 3.69 -3.18 -5.91
C TYR A 59 3.20 -4.12 -6.99
N ARG A 60 2.75 -5.30 -6.58
CA ARG A 60 2.01 -6.23 -7.41
C ARG A 60 0.85 -6.81 -6.61
N MET A 61 -0.29 -6.99 -7.25
CA MET A 61 -1.36 -7.80 -6.69
C MET A 61 -1.97 -8.72 -7.75
N LYS A 62 -2.48 -9.86 -7.30
CA LYS A 62 -3.37 -10.72 -8.07
C LYS A 62 -4.62 -11.00 -7.25
N GLY A 63 -5.76 -10.92 -7.90
CA GLY A 63 -7.04 -11.04 -7.25
C GLY A 63 -8.14 -11.40 -8.24
N TYR A 64 -9.37 -11.20 -7.80
CA TYR A 64 -10.56 -11.46 -8.58
C TYR A 64 -11.47 -10.24 -8.58
N MET A 65 -12.13 -10.00 -9.72
CA MET A 65 -13.17 -9.00 -9.86
C MET A 65 -14.40 -9.42 -9.05
N ILE A 66 -15.05 -8.46 -8.41
CA ILE A 66 -16.20 -8.72 -7.52
C ILE A 66 -17.44 -9.13 -8.31
N GLU A 67 -17.70 -8.49 -9.46
CA GLU A 67 -18.95 -8.68 -10.21
C GLU A 67 -18.99 -10.00 -10.99
N ASP A 68 -17.90 -10.36 -11.67
CA ASP A 68 -17.86 -11.50 -12.60
C ASP A 68 -16.85 -12.58 -12.23
N GLY A 69 -16.11 -12.39 -11.12
CA GLY A 69 -15.12 -13.36 -10.66
C GLY A 69 -13.90 -13.51 -11.58
N LYS A 70 -13.72 -12.65 -12.60
CA LYS A 70 -12.56 -12.74 -13.49
C LYS A 70 -11.26 -12.48 -12.72
N PRO A 71 -10.16 -13.20 -13.02
CA PRO A 71 -8.88 -12.90 -12.43
C PRO A 71 -8.39 -11.54 -12.92
N PHE A 72 -7.72 -10.80 -12.04
CA PHE A 72 -6.99 -9.60 -12.43
C PHE A 72 -5.58 -9.59 -11.83
N THR A 73 -4.69 -8.87 -12.49
CA THR A 73 -3.39 -8.50 -11.95
C THR A 73 -3.20 -7.00 -12.04
N ALA A 74 -2.60 -6.40 -11.01
CA ALA A 74 -2.23 -5.00 -11.04
C ALA A 74 -0.79 -4.83 -10.59
N SER A 75 -0.09 -3.86 -11.18
CA SER A 75 1.29 -3.55 -10.84
C SER A 75 1.59 -2.07 -11.00
N VAL A 76 2.42 -1.55 -10.09
CA VAL A 76 2.87 -0.16 -10.14
C VAL A 76 4.25 -0.05 -9.51
N VAL A 77 5.09 0.83 -10.05
CA VAL A 77 6.35 1.25 -9.41
C VAL A 77 6.17 2.69 -8.96
N LEU A 78 6.25 2.93 -7.66
CA LEU A 78 6.07 4.25 -7.06
C LEU A 78 7.36 4.72 -6.40
N LYS A 79 7.53 6.04 -6.37
CA LYS A 79 8.46 6.73 -5.48
C LYS A 79 7.60 7.45 -4.44
N PRO A 80 7.52 6.94 -3.21
CA PRO A 80 6.65 7.55 -2.22
C PRO A 80 7.14 8.95 -1.83
N GLU A 81 6.30 9.96 -2.05
CA GLU A 81 6.60 11.38 -1.79
C GLU A 81 5.53 12.03 -0.90
N CYS A 82 4.28 11.58 -1.02
CA CYS A 82 3.12 12.13 -0.34
C CYS A 82 2.77 11.28 0.90
N GLN A 83 3.61 11.37 1.94
CA GLN A 83 3.32 10.72 3.22
C GLN A 83 2.20 11.45 3.94
N ILE A 84 1.10 10.76 4.23
CA ILE A 84 -0.11 11.34 4.83
C ILE A 84 -0.24 11.04 6.31
N GLU A 85 0.34 9.94 6.80
CA GLU A 85 0.26 9.56 8.21
C GLU A 85 1.51 8.81 8.69
N VAL A 86 1.89 9.08 9.95
CA VAL A 86 2.74 8.21 10.77
C VAL A 86 2.00 7.92 12.05
N HIS A 87 1.77 6.64 12.33
CA HIS A 87 1.10 6.21 13.54
C HIS A 87 2.08 5.45 14.45
N ASP A 88 2.36 5.96 15.65
CA ASP A 88 3.06 5.24 16.72
C ASP A 88 2.03 4.52 17.59
N PHE A 89 1.87 3.21 17.38
CA PHE A 89 0.90 2.40 18.14
C PHE A 89 1.22 2.34 19.64
N LEU A 90 2.43 2.69 20.07
CA LEU A 90 2.80 2.73 21.49
C LEU A 90 2.68 4.13 22.09
N GLY A 91 2.32 5.15 21.30
CA GLY A 91 2.23 6.53 21.77
C GLY A 91 1.21 6.72 22.89
N THR A 92 0.18 5.87 22.93
CA THR A 92 -0.92 5.92 23.90
C THR A 92 -0.70 5.03 25.12
N LEU A 93 0.33 4.19 25.14
CA LEU A 93 0.58 3.23 26.22
C LEU A 93 1.41 3.85 27.36
N PRO A 94 1.14 3.45 28.62
CA PRO A 94 2.00 3.79 29.75
C PRO A 94 3.47 3.41 29.52
N PHE A 95 4.37 4.23 30.06
CA PHE A 95 5.82 4.14 29.80
C PHE A 95 6.41 2.73 30.01
N ALA A 96 6.04 2.05 31.10
CA ALA A 96 6.56 0.71 31.42
C ALA A 96 6.21 -0.33 30.34
N ILE A 97 4.97 -0.30 29.81
CA ILE A 97 4.52 -1.21 28.76
C ILE A 97 5.22 -0.88 27.44
N ARG A 98 5.32 0.42 27.12
CA ARG A 98 6.03 0.91 25.93
C ARG A 98 7.49 0.48 25.93
N PHE A 99 8.17 0.50 27.07
CA PHE A 99 9.57 0.10 27.19
C PHE A 99 9.77 -1.38 26.89
N ILE A 100 8.91 -2.26 27.42
CA ILE A 100 8.95 -3.70 27.16
C ILE A 100 8.72 -3.98 25.67
N ILE A 101 7.68 -3.39 25.07
CA ILE A 101 7.35 -3.67 23.66
C ILE A 101 8.44 -3.14 22.73
N LYS A 102 8.98 -1.93 22.98
CA LYS A 102 10.06 -1.34 22.16
C LYS A 102 11.32 -2.20 22.08
N ALA A 103 11.58 -3.05 23.08
CA ALA A 103 12.71 -3.96 23.06
C ALA A 103 12.56 -5.07 22.00
N PHE A 104 11.33 -5.41 21.60
CA PHE A 104 11.05 -6.54 20.69
C PHE A 104 10.37 -6.11 19.38
N ALA A 105 9.68 -4.98 19.37
CA ALA A 105 8.96 -4.45 18.22
C ALA A 105 8.95 -2.92 18.26
N LYS A 106 8.99 -2.27 17.10
CA LYS A 106 8.79 -0.83 16.99
C LYS A 106 7.54 -0.57 16.13
N PRO A 107 6.33 -0.63 16.68
CA PRO A 107 5.12 -0.66 15.86
C PRO A 107 4.79 0.75 15.38
N PHE A 108 5.36 1.11 14.25
CA PHE A 108 5.02 2.29 13.48
C PHE A 108 4.29 1.86 12.21
N SER A 109 3.20 2.55 11.88
CA SER A 109 2.59 2.50 10.56
C SER A 109 2.97 3.76 9.79
N PHE A 110 3.31 3.59 8.51
CA PHE A 110 3.55 4.69 7.59
C PHE A 110 2.59 4.56 6.43
N GLN A 111 1.87 5.64 6.12
CA GLN A 111 0.91 5.66 5.03
C GLN A 111 1.25 6.75 4.03
N TRP A 112 1.21 6.37 2.75
CA TRP A 112 1.43 7.26 1.63
C TRP A 112 0.21 7.28 0.72
N TYR A 113 -0.02 8.43 0.10
CA TYR A 113 -1.06 8.62 -0.92
C TYR A 113 -0.45 9.31 -2.14
N ASP A 114 0.18 8.51 -2.99
CA ASP A 114 0.93 9.03 -4.13
C ASP A 114 0.13 8.98 -5.44
N PRO A 115 0.28 10.01 -6.29
CA PRO A 115 -0.11 9.89 -7.68
C PRO A 115 0.77 8.84 -8.37
N GLY A 116 0.19 8.03 -9.25
CA GLY A 116 0.92 6.99 -9.97
C GLY A 116 0.15 6.47 -11.16
N GLU A 117 0.83 5.66 -11.98
CA GLU A 117 0.26 4.98 -13.15
C GLU A 117 0.24 3.47 -12.89
N VAL A 118 -0.94 2.93 -12.60
CA VAL A 118 -1.11 1.49 -12.34
C VAL A 118 -1.39 0.78 -13.66
N LYS A 119 -0.70 -0.33 -13.91
CA LYS A 119 -1.02 -1.25 -15.00
C LYS A 119 -1.93 -2.36 -14.46
N VAL A 120 -3.15 -2.45 -14.98
CA VAL A 120 -4.12 -3.50 -14.65
C VAL A 120 -4.33 -4.42 -15.85
N ILE A 121 -4.51 -5.71 -15.62
CA ILE A 121 -4.88 -6.73 -16.62
C ILE A 121 -6.05 -7.51 -16.02
N ILE A 122 -7.16 -7.64 -16.75
CA ILE A 122 -8.38 -8.36 -16.33
C ILE A 122 -8.67 -9.46 -17.35
N GLY A 123 -8.90 -10.70 -16.90
CA GLY A 123 -9.19 -11.86 -17.76
C GLY A 123 -7.95 -12.47 -18.44
N GLU A 124 -8.17 -13.55 -19.20
CA GLU A 124 -7.13 -14.30 -19.92
C GLU A 124 -6.89 -13.82 -21.36
N GLU A 125 -7.85 -13.12 -21.99
CA GLU A 125 -7.73 -12.60 -23.36
C GLU A 125 -7.82 -11.06 -23.42
N GLU A 126 -6.82 -10.45 -24.07
CA GLU A 126 -6.69 -9.05 -24.49
C GLU A 126 -6.87 -7.90 -23.47
N LYS A 127 -5.80 -7.68 -22.70
CA LYS A 127 -5.08 -6.39 -22.57
C LYS A 127 -5.92 -5.10 -22.43
N GLU A 128 -6.90 -5.05 -21.54
CA GLU A 128 -7.35 -3.73 -21.05
C GLU A 128 -6.31 -3.17 -20.07
N THR A 129 -5.18 -2.68 -20.62
CA THR A 129 -4.20 -1.92 -19.84
C THR A 129 -4.79 -0.56 -19.52
N LYS A 130 -5.49 -0.47 -18.40
CA LYS A 130 -5.89 0.84 -17.86
C LYS A 130 -4.71 1.42 -17.12
N THR A 131 -4.22 2.57 -17.59
CA THR A 131 -3.34 3.44 -16.81
C THR A 131 -4.22 4.28 -15.90
N ILE A 132 -4.28 3.90 -14.62
CA ILE A 132 -4.97 4.70 -13.61
C ILE A 132 -4.03 5.82 -13.18
N LYS A 133 -4.40 7.09 -13.40
CA LYS A 133 -3.70 8.26 -12.83
C LYS A 133 -4.38 8.69 -11.53
N VAL A 134 -3.73 8.44 -10.40
CA VAL A 134 -4.18 8.99 -9.12
C VAL A 134 -3.79 10.46 -9.07
N LYS A 135 -4.73 11.37 -8.78
CA LYS A 135 -4.45 12.82 -8.66
C LYS A 135 -3.86 13.14 -7.29
N LYS A 136 -2.93 14.11 -7.25
CA LYS A 136 -2.39 14.67 -6.01
C LYS A 136 -3.55 15.35 -5.26
N ILE A 137 -3.78 14.98 -4.00
CA ILE A 137 -4.71 15.73 -3.14
C ILE A 137 -4.07 17.11 -2.92
N GLN A 138 -4.71 18.16 -3.43
CA GLN A 138 -4.41 19.51 -2.97
C GLN A 138 -4.99 19.60 -1.55
N ASN A 139 -4.12 19.78 -0.55
CA ASN A 139 -4.55 20.12 0.80
C ASN A 139 -5.44 21.35 0.70
N GLN A 140 -6.73 21.19 1.04
CA GLN A 140 -7.56 22.33 1.39
C GLN A 140 -6.93 22.94 2.66
N LYS A 141 -6.55 24.21 2.55
CA LYS A 141 -6.09 25.03 3.68
C LYS A 141 -7.19 25.18 4.72
#